data_AF-W6JZD4-F1
#
_entry.id   AF-W6JZD4-F1
#
_cell.length_a   1.000
_cell.length_b   1.000
_cell.length_c   1.000
_cell.angle_alpha   90.00
_cell.angle_beta   90.00
_cell.angle_gamma   90.00
#
_symmetry.space_group_name_H-M   'P 1'
#
loop_
_entity.id
_entity.type
_entity.pdbx_description
1 polymer ?
#
loop_
_entity_poly.entity_id
_entity_poly.type
_entity_poly.pdbx_seq_one_letter_code
_entity_poly.pdbx_strand_id
1 'polypeptide(L)'
;MCSHGTHDQCCAVRGRPVAAVLAERYEHVLECSHVGGDRFGGNLLALPTGTYLGRLDADTAPAVVAAHLAGRDDPAHLRGVTTQDQRVQAAVTATLAAYGASAAYRLHGEIVGHPAPDRWHVSVTGHPAVAQVRVEVRRIVLSPAPRACRAEIDKVAVTYETALLDS
;
A
#
# COMPACT_ATOMS: atom_id res chain seq x y z
N MET A 1 0.03 -14.32 1.99
CA MET A 1 -1.08 -13.62 2.66
C MET A 1 -0.99 -13.87 4.15
N CYS A 2 -1.04 -12.82 4.97
CA CYS A 2 -0.98 -13.00 6.42
C CYS A 2 -2.28 -13.65 6.93
N SER A 3 -2.20 -14.90 7.39
CA SER A 3 -3.33 -15.64 7.99
C SER A 3 -3.06 -16.04 9.46
N HIS A 4 -1.96 -15.52 10.03
CA HIS A 4 -1.48 -15.91 11.35
C HIS A 4 -2.19 -15.12 12.46
N GLY A 5 -2.98 -15.83 13.28
CA GLY A 5 -3.88 -15.24 14.28
C GLY A 5 -3.31 -15.09 15.69
N THR A 6 -2.03 -15.40 15.93
CA THR A 6 -1.41 -15.27 17.27
C THR A 6 -0.98 -13.84 17.57
N HIS A 7 -0.52 -13.07 16.56
CA HIS A 7 -0.14 -11.66 16.72
C HIS A 7 -1.32 -10.70 16.58
N ASP A 8 -2.23 -10.96 15.63
CA ASP A 8 -3.52 -10.26 15.52
C ASP A 8 -4.58 -11.19 14.95
N GLN A 9 -5.64 -11.49 15.72
CA GLN A 9 -6.75 -12.32 15.25
C GLN A 9 -7.46 -11.73 14.04
N CYS A 10 -7.47 -10.41 13.89
CA CYS A 10 -8.10 -9.76 12.74
C CYS A 10 -7.36 -10.03 11.43
N CYS A 11 -6.06 -10.31 11.46
CA CYS A 11 -5.33 -10.76 10.29
C CYS A 11 -5.77 -12.17 9.84
N ALA A 12 -5.99 -13.10 10.77
CA ALA A 12 -6.55 -14.41 10.44
C ALA A 12 -8.02 -14.34 10.01
N VAL A 13 -8.84 -13.54 10.69
CA VAL A 13 -10.28 -13.40 10.41
C VAL A 13 -10.53 -12.74 9.05
N ARG A 14 -9.77 -11.70 8.69
CA ARG A 14 -9.92 -11.00 7.40
C ARG A 14 -9.10 -11.67 6.29
N GLY A 15 -7.93 -12.20 6.61
CA GLY A 15 -7.02 -12.79 5.62
C GLY A 15 -7.45 -14.18 5.12
N ARG A 16 -8.02 -15.03 5.97
CA ARG A 16 -8.41 -16.40 5.55
C ARG A 16 -9.50 -16.43 4.48
N PRO A 17 -10.60 -15.65 4.57
CA PRO A 17 -11.59 -15.59 3.50
C PRO A 17 -11.00 -15.11 2.17
N VAL A 18 -10.09 -14.14 2.23
CA VAL A 18 -9.37 -13.65 1.05
C VAL A 18 -8.49 -14.75 0.45
N ALA A 19 -7.71 -15.46 1.28
CA ALA A 19 -6.83 -16.53 0.81
C ALA A 19 -7.62 -17.64 0.13
N ALA A 20 -8.75 -18.05 0.72
CA ALA A 20 -9.62 -19.09 0.18
C ALA A 20 -10.15 -18.71 -1.21
N VAL A 21 -10.75 -17.53 -1.36
CA VAL A 21 -11.31 -17.08 -2.64
C VAL A 21 -10.23 -16.90 -3.71
N LEU A 22 -9.03 -16.45 -3.34
CA LEU A 22 -7.93 -16.35 -4.30
C LEU A 22 -7.37 -17.72 -4.68
N ALA A 23 -7.31 -18.68 -3.76
CA ALA A 23 -6.82 -20.04 -4.03
C ALA A 23 -7.72 -20.82 -5.01
N GLU A 24 -9.02 -20.48 -5.09
CA GLU A 24 -9.92 -21.01 -6.11
C GLU A 24 -9.55 -20.57 -7.53
N ARG A 25 -8.79 -19.47 -7.67
CA ARG A 25 -8.53 -18.80 -8.96
C ARG A 25 -7.06 -18.83 -9.38
N TYR A 26 -6.15 -18.99 -8.41
CA TYR A 26 -4.72 -18.89 -8.63
C TYR A 26 -3.98 -20.00 -7.89
N GLU A 27 -3.09 -20.72 -8.58
CA GLU A 27 -2.33 -21.83 -8.02
C GLU A 27 -1.23 -21.40 -7.02
N HIS A 28 -0.85 -20.13 -7.02
CA HIS A 28 0.30 -19.60 -6.26
C HIS A 28 -0.12 -18.67 -5.11
N VAL A 29 -1.17 -19.01 -4.38
CA VAL A 29 -1.59 -18.28 -3.17
C VAL A 29 -0.99 -18.95 -1.94
N LEU A 30 0.10 -18.38 -1.44
CA LEU A 30 0.75 -18.86 -0.22
C LEU A 30 0.28 -18.06 0.99
N GLU A 31 -0.17 -18.78 2.01
CA GLU A 31 -0.32 -18.25 3.35
C GLU A 31 1.06 -18.02 3.98
N CYS A 32 1.23 -16.90 4.67
CA CYS A 32 2.46 -16.57 5.36
C CYS A 32 2.17 -16.03 6.77
N SER A 33 3.21 -15.97 7.60
CA SER A 33 3.18 -15.30 8.89
C SER A 33 3.01 -13.79 8.74
N HIS A 34 2.98 -13.06 9.87
CA HIS A 34 2.68 -11.63 9.89
C HIS A 34 3.66 -10.80 9.04
N VAL A 35 3.13 -10.10 8.02
CA VAL A 35 3.91 -9.23 7.11
C VAL A 35 3.77 -7.72 7.44
N GLY A 36 3.25 -7.37 8.62
CA GLY A 36 3.09 -5.97 9.01
C GLY A 36 1.80 -5.30 8.51
N GLY A 37 1.33 -4.31 9.27
CA GLY A 37 0.19 -3.47 8.91
C GLY A 37 -1.18 -4.09 9.19
N ASP A 38 -1.35 -4.54 10.42
CA ASP A 38 -2.63 -5.00 10.98
C ASP A 38 -3.80 -4.04 10.68
N ARG A 39 -3.53 -2.72 10.72
CA ARG A 39 -4.49 -1.66 10.38
C ARG A 39 -5.08 -1.74 8.97
N PHE A 40 -4.51 -2.57 8.09
CA PHE A 40 -4.93 -2.76 6.70
C PHE A 40 -5.36 -4.19 6.38
N GLY A 41 -5.79 -4.97 7.39
CA GLY A 41 -6.10 -6.40 7.29
C GLY A 41 -6.71 -6.87 5.95
N GLY A 42 -6.38 -8.10 5.56
CA GLY A 42 -6.52 -8.57 4.18
C GLY A 42 -5.28 -8.21 3.34
N ASN A 43 -4.08 -8.44 3.89
CA ASN A 43 -2.82 -8.02 3.27
C ASN A 43 -2.25 -9.10 2.33
N LEU A 44 -1.83 -8.67 1.14
CA LEU A 44 -1.18 -9.49 0.13
C LEU A 44 0.15 -8.85 -0.28
N LEU A 45 1.20 -9.65 -0.43
CA LEU A 45 2.44 -9.27 -1.09
C LEU A 45 2.48 -10.00 -2.43
N ALA A 46 2.45 -9.25 -3.52
CA ALA A 46 2.56 -9.80 -4.86
C ALA A 46 4.04 -9.93 -5.25
N LEU A 47 4.42 -11.13 -5.71
CA LEU A 47 5.75 -11.43 -6.23
C LEU A 47 5.67 -11.71 -7.73
N PRO A 48 6.72 -11.39 -8.51
CA PRO A 48 8.02 -10.85 -8.09
C PRO A 48 8.04 -9.32 -7.91
N THR A 49 6.92 -8.63 -8.15
CA THR A 49 6.85 -7.15 -8.18
C THR A 49 7.16 -6.48 -6.84
N GLY A 50 7.00 -7.20 -5.72
CA GLY A 50 7.20 -6.65 -4.38
C GLY A 50 6.10 -5.67 -3.98
N THR A 51 4.90 -5.78 -4.58
CA THR A 51 3.80 -4.83 -4.34
C THR A 51 2.96 -5.30 -3.15
N TYR A 52 2.77 -4.41 -2.18
CA TYR A 52 1.85 -4.63 -1.07
C TYR A 52 0.45 -4.12 -1.41
N LEU A 53 -0.52 -5.01 -1.30
CA LEU A 53 -1.94 -4.73 -1.38
C LEU A 53 -2.57 -4.97 0.00
N GLY A 54 -3.59 -4.19 0.35
CA GLY A 54 -4.29 -4.32 1.61
C GLY A 54 -5.71 -3.81 1.55
N ARG A 55 -6.37 -3.80 2.71
CA ARG A 55 -7.79 -3.47 2.85
C ARG A 55 -8.66 -4.37 1.95
N LEU A 56 -8.29 -5.65 1.85
CA LEU A 56 -9.00 -6.63 1.04
C LEU A 56 -9.98 -7.42 1.90
N ASP A 57 -11.10 -7.75 1.29
CA ASP A 57 -12.05 -8.76 1.75
C ASP A 57 -12.31 -9.77 0.63
N ALA A 58 -13.12 -10.79 0.90
CA ALA A 58 -13.39 -11.87 -0.05
C ALA A 58 -14.03 -11.37 -1.37
N ASP A 59 -14.75 -10.26 -1.33
CA ASP A 59 -15.47 -9.71 -2.48
C ASP A 59 -14.55 -8.83 -3.35
N THR A 60 -13.73 -7.99 -2.71
CA THR A 60 -12.83 -7.04 -3.38
C THR A 60 -11.55 -7.70 -3.89
N ALA A 61 -11.01 -8.68 -3.17
CA ALA A 61 -9.69 -9.25 -3.46
C ALA A 61 -9.52 -9.76 -4.90
N PRO A 62 -10.46 -10.49 -5.50
CA PRO A 62 -10.24 -11.02 -6.83
C PRO A 62 -10.11 -9.95 -7.90
N ALA A 63 -10.92 -8.88 -7.79
CA ALA A 63 -10.86 -7.76 -8.73
C ALA A 63 -9.55 -6.99 -8.57
N VAL A 64 -9.13 -6.71 -7.33
CA VAL A 64 -7.87 -6.00 -7.05
C VAL A 64 -6.65 -6.79 -7.53
N VAL A 65 -6.61 -8.10 -7.28
CA VAL A 65 -5.51 -8.96 -7.74
C VAL A 65 -5.48 -9.05 -9.27
N ALA A 66 -6.64 -9.21 -9.92
CA ALA A 66 -6.71 -9.21 -11.38
C ALA A 66 -6.23 -7.88 -11.98
N ALA A 67 -6.59 -6.75 -11.36
CA ALA A 67 -6.11 -5.43 -11.77
C ALA A 67 -4.59 -5.28 -11.60
N HIS A 68 -4.03 -5.74 -10.48
CA HIS A 68 -2.57 -5.77 -10.25
C HIS A 68 -1.85 -6.59 -11.33
N LEU A 69 -2.33 -7.81 -11.62
CA LEU A 69 -1.76 -8.67 -12.66
C LEU A 69 -1.84 -8.04 -14.06
N ALA A 70 -2.85 -7.20 -14.30
CA ALA A 70 -2.97 -6.40 -15.52
C ALA A 70 -2.14 -5.10 -15.50
N GLY A 71 -1.32 -4.88 -14.47
CA GLY A 71 -0.49 -3.68 -14.32
C GLY A 71 -1.29 -2.41 -14.01
N ARG A 72 -2.44 -2.54 -13.34
CA ARG A 72 -3.32 -1.44 -12.95
C ARG A 72 -3.56 -1.49 -11.45
N ASP A 73 -2.67 -0.88 -10.69
CA ASP A 73 -2.80 -0.82 -9.23
C ASP A 73 -3.80 0.26 -8.82
N ASP A 74 -4.79 -0.15 -8.01
CA ASP A 74 -5.74 0.79 -7.41
C ASP A 74 -5.09 1.45 -6.18
N PRO A 75 -4.93 2.79 -6.16
CA PRO A 75 -4.35 3.51 -5.03
C PRO A 75 -5.12 3.31 -3.71
N ALA A 76 -6.41 2.94 -3.74
CA ALA A 76 -7.19 2.66 -2.53
C ALA A 76 -6.72 1.39 -1.81
N HIS A 77 -6.20 0.42 -2.57
CA HIS A 77 -5.71 -0.87 -2.06
C HIS A 77 -4.19 -0.98 -2.04
N LEU A 78 -3.48 -0.05 -2.70
CA LEU A 78 -2.03 0.02 -2.71
C LEU A 78 -1.48 0.44 -1.34
N ARG A 79 -0.59 -0.38 -0.79
CA ARG A 79 0.16 -0.07 0.43
C ARG A 79 1.61 0.33 0.15
N GLY A 80 2.08 0.16 -1.08
CA GLY A 80 3.42 0.52 -1.53
C GLY A 80 4.19 -0.66 -2.13
N VAL A 81 5.46 -0.43 -2.43
CA VAL A 81 6.37 -1.40 -3.06
C VAL A 81 7.59 -1.58 -2.16
N THR A 82 8.02 -2.83 -1.95
CA THR A 82 9.09 -3.21 -0.98
C THR A 82 10.40 -2.46 -1.17
N THR A 83 10.71 -2.04 -2.40
CA THR A 83 11.97 -1.38 -2.78
C THR A 83 11.90 0.14 -2.76
N GLN A 84 10.73 0.72 -2.48
CA GLN A 84 10.53 2.17 -2.50
C GLN A 84 10.56 2.77 -1.10
N ASP A 85 11.13 3.97 -0.96
CA ASP A 85 11.04 4.76 0.27
C ASP A 85 9.57 5.11 0.59
N GLN A 86 9.19 5.12 1.87
CA GLN A 86 7.82 5.42 2.31
C GLN A 86 7.27 6.77 1.79
N ARG A 87 8.12 7.80 1.62
CA ARG A 87 7.74 9.10 1.05
C ARG A 87 7.49 8.98 -0.45
N VAL A 88 8.32 8.19 -1.13
CA VAL A 88 8.13 7.86 -2.56
C VAL A 88 6.84 7.08 -2.75
N GLN A 89 6.56 6.07 -1.91
CA GLN A 89 5.30 5.31 -1.97
C GLN A 89 4.08 6.23 -1.83
N ALA A 90 4.11 7.18 -0.89
CA ALA A 90 3.03 8.17 -0.74
C ALA A 90 2.84 9.02 -2.01
N ALA A 91 3.94 9.52 -2.60
CA ALA A 91 3.90 10.30 -3.83
C ALA A 91 3.41 9.49 -5.05
N VAL A 92 3.83 8.23 -5.17
CA VAL A 92 3.38 7.29 -6.21
C VAL A 92 1.88 7.05 -6.08
N THR A 93 1.37 6.76 -4.87
CA THR A 93 -0.06 6.58 -4.63
C THR A 93 -0.86 7.83 -5.01
N ALA A 94 -0.36 9.03 -4.66
CA ALA A 94 -0.99 10.29 -5.06
C ALA A 94 -1.01 10.49 -6.58
N THR A 95 0.07 10.11 -7.26
CA THR A 95 0.18 10.16 -8.73
C THR A 95 -0.86 9.25 -9.39
N LEU A 96 -0.99 8.00 -8.91
CA LEU A 96 -1.99 7.05 -9.41
C LEU A 96 -3.43 7.53 -9.16
N ALA A 97 -3.68 8.16 -8.00
CA ALA A 97 -4.99 8.71 -7.69
C ALA A 97 -5.39 9.87 -8.62
N ALA A 98 -4.42 10.68 -9.06
CA ALA A 98 -4.66 11.83 -9.92
C ALA A 98 -4.71 11.49 -11.42
N TYR A 99 -3.86 10.58 -11.88
CA TYR A 99 -3.66 10.31 -13.31
C TYR A 99 -4.14 8.93 -13.77
N GLY A 100 -4.65 8.12 -12.85
CA GLY A 100 -5.22 6.81 -13.13
C GLY A 100 -4.31 5.64 -12.73
N ALA A 101 -4.88 4.43 -12.80
CA ALA A 101 -4.18 3.21 -12.40
C ALA A 101 -3.05 2.86 -13.38
N SER A 102 -1.91 2.46 -12.82
CA SER A 102 -0.73 1.95 -13.51
C SER A 102 0.03 1.03 -12.55
N ALA A 103 1.06 0.35 -13.04
CA ALA A 103 1.88 -0.55 -12.24
C ALA A 103 2.77 0.27 -11.30
N ALA A 104 2.45 0.31 -10.01
CA ALA A 104 3.14 1.12 -9.00
C ALA A 104 4.64 0.81 -8.93
N TYR A 105 5.00 -0.47 -9.10
CA TYR A 105 6.39 -0.94 -9.10
C TYR A 105 7.22 -0.47 -10.31
N ARG A 106 6.58 0.10 -11.34
CA ARG A 106 7.25 0.69 -12.52
C ARG A 106 7.42 2.21 -12.42
N LEU A 107 6.72 2.86 -11.48
CA LEU A 107 6.90 4.28 -11.22
C LEU A 107 8.19 4.49 -10.40
N HIS A 108 8.93 5.54 -10.75
CA HIS A 108 10.17 5.90 -10.07
C HIS A 108 9.94 7.21 -9.31
N GLY A 109 10.42 7.28 -8.08
CA GLY A 109 10.35 8.48 -7.26
C GLY A 109 11.71 8.91 -6.76
N GLU A 110 11.98 10.21 -6.82
CA GLU A 110 13.19 10.84 -6.30
C GLU A 110 12.79 11.96 -5.34
N ILE A 111 13.39 11.99 -4.15
CA ILE A 111 13.22 13.10 -3.21
C ILE A 111 14.10 14.26 -3.70
N VAL A 112 13.47 15.32 -4.21
CA VAL A 112 14.15 16.47 -4.84
C VAL A 112 14.24 17.70 -3.92
N GLY A 113 13.62 17.65 -2.73
CA GLY A 113 13.67 18.74 -1.77
C GLY A 113 13.13 18.38 -0.40
N HIS A 114 13.53 19.16 0.60
CA HIS A 114 13.12 19.00 2.00
C HIS A 114 12.85 20.38 2.64
N PRO A 115 11.72 21.04 2.30
CA PRO A 115 11.45 22.40 2.73
C PRO A 115 11.22 22.55 4.25
N ALA A 116 10.89 21.47 4.96
CA ALA A 116 10.73 21.47 6.41
C ALA A 116 10.96 20.05 6.97
N PRO A 117 11.25 19.86 8.27
CA PRO A 117 11.58 18.55 8.86
C PRO A 117 10.54 17.45 8.66
N ASP A 118 9.26 17.81 8.48
CA ASP A 118 8.15 16.90 8.25
C ASP A 118 7.65 16.92 6.79
N ARG A 119 8.37 17.56 5.86
CA ARG A 119 7.87 17.85 4.51
C ARG A 119 8.94 17.62 3.44
N TRP A 120 8.59 16.93 2.37
CA TRP A 120 9.47 16.63 1.24
C TRP A 120 8.80 16.96 -0.09
N HIS A 121 9.59 17.28 -1.09
CA HIS A 121 9.14 17.27 -2.48
C HIS A 121 9.68 16.01 -3.16
N VAL A 122 8.79 15.26 -3.78
CA VAL A 122 9.10 14.04 -4.52
C VAL A 122 8.75 14.24 -5.99
N SER A 123 9.69 13.96 -6.87
CA SER A 123 9.46 13.86 -8.31
C SER A 123 9.12 12.42 -8.66
N VAL A 124 7.97 12.18 -9.27
CA VAL A 124 7.52 10.87 -9.74
C VAL A 124 7.52 10.83 -11.26
N THR A 125 8.08 9.78 -11.86
CA THR A 125 8.13 9.56 -13.31
C THR A 125 7.71 8.13 -13.68
N GLY A 126 7.47 7.90 -14.97
CA GLY A 126 7.12 6.57 -15.51
C GLY A 126 5.62 6.28 -15.57
N HIS A 127 4.76 7.24 -15.22
CA HIS A 127 3.32 7.12 -15.45
C HIS A 127 2.99 7.33 -16.94
N PRO A 128 2.13 6.50 -17.57
CA PRO A 128 1.86 6.60 -19.01
C PRO A 128 1.13 7.89 -19.42
N ALA A 129 0.33 8.46 -18.52
CA ALA A 129 -0.44 9.68 -18.80
C ALA A 129 0.30 10.99 -18.50
N VAL A 130 1.45 10.93 -17.80
CA VAL A 130 2.17 12.13 -17.36
C VAL A 130 3.67 11.83 -17.22
N ALA A 131 4.50 12.64 -17.85
CA ALA A 131 5.95 12.39 -17.89
C ALA A 131 6.60 12.53 -16.50
N GLN A 132 6.19 13.54 -15.75
CA GLN A 132 6.71 13.86 -14.43
C GLN A 132 5.64 14.55 -13.59
N VAL A 133 5.57 14.20 -12.31
CA VAL A 133 4.69 14.84 -11.32
C VAL A 133 5.52 15.23 -10.11
N ARG A 134 5.38 16.46 -9.62
CA ARG A 134 5.93 16.86 -8.33
C ARG A 134 4.85 16.74 -7.27
N VAL A 135 5.20 16.09 -6.17
CA VAL A 135 4.30 15.86 -5.04
C VAL A 135 4.97 16.35 -3.78
N GLU A 136 4.29 17.23 -3.05
CA GLU A 136 4.63 17.51 -1.67
C GLU A 136 4.12 16.36 -0.80
N VAL A 137 5.00 15.82 0.04
CA VAL A 137 4.71 14.74 0.97
C VAL A 137 4.96 15.26 2.38
N ARG A 138 3.93 15.22 3.23
CA ARG A 138 4.01 15.66 4.62
C ARG A 138 3.81 14.49 5.57
N ARG A 139 4.72 14.32 6.52
CA ARG A 139 4.63 13.30 7.58
C ARG A 139 3.66 13.77 8.66
N ILE A 140 2.66 12.96 8.93
CA ILE A 140 1.71 13.15 10.03
C ILE A 140 1.90 12.04 11.06
N VAL A 141 2.09 12.44 12.31
CA VAL A 141 2.08 11.53 13.45
C VAL A 141 0.66 11.46 13.98
N LEU A 142 0.04 10.30 13.87
CA LEU A 142 -1.32 10.09 14.37
C LEU A 142 -1.31 9.92 15.88
N SER A 143 -2.36 10.41 16.54
CA SER A 143 -2.57 10.18 17.97
C SER A 143 -2.50 8.68 18.30
N PRO A 144 -2.01 8.32 19.50
CA PRO A 144 -2.03 6.95 19.97
C PRO A 144 -3.45 6.38 19.90
N ALA A 145 -3.57 5.16 19.38
CA ALA A 145 -4.82 4.42 19.35
C ALA A 145 -4.53 2.91 19.23
N PRO A 146 -5.52 2.05 19.50
CA PRO A 146 -5.42 0.63 19.16
C PRO A 146 -5.31 0.48 17.63
N ARG A 147 -4.20 -0.10 17.15
CA ARG A 147 -3.93 -0.30 15.70
C ARG A 147 -4.02 -1.76 15.24
N ALA A 148 -4.33 -2.65 16.18
CA ALA A 148 -4.47 -4.08 16.02
C ALA A 148 -5.63 -4.53 16.93
N CYS A 149 -6.32 -5.62 16.59
CA CYS A 149 -7.51 -6.03 17.34
C CYS A 149 -7.24 -6.53 18.76
N ARG A 150 -5.98 -6.90 19.06
CA ARG A 150 -5.50 -7.21 20.42
C ARG A 150 -4.47 -6.20 20.91
N ALA A 151 -4.52 -4.97 20.44
CA ALA A 151 -3.60 -3.95 20.96
C ALA A 151 -3.91 -3.67 22.44
N GLU A 152 -3.05 -4.15 23.32
CA GLU A 152 -3.09 -3.84 24.77
C GLU A 152 -2.51 -2.46 25.09
N ILE A 153 -1.76 -1.89 24.13
CA ILE A 153 -1.11 -0.59 24.25
C ILE A 153 -1.42 0.21 22.99
N ASP A 154 -1.75 1.49 23.18
CA ASP A 154 -1.90 2.42 22.08
C ASP A 154 -0.59 2.60 21.32
N LYS A 155 -0.66 2.48 19.99
CA LYS A 155 0.50 2.64 19.12
C LYS A 155 0.39 3.95 18.36
N VAL A 156 1.45 4.75 18.44
CA VAL A 156 1.67 5.87 17.54
C VAL A 156 1.92 5.31 16.14
N ALA A 157 1.28 5.90 15.15
CA ALA A 157 1.45 5.54 13.75
C ALA A 157 1.83 6.76 12.93
N VAL A 158 2.61 6.56 11.88
CA VAL A 158 2.92 7.59 10.90
C VAL A 158 2.07 7.37 9.67
N THR A 159 1.51 8.46 9.14
CA THR A 159 0.92 8.51 7.80
C THR A 159 1.51 9.67 7.03
N TYR A 160 1.24 9.70 5.73
CA TYR A 160 1.63 10.78 4.86
C TYR A 160 0.39 11.44 4.27
N GLU A 161 0.39 12.76 4.27
CA GLU A 161 -0.48 13.58 3.44
C GLU A 161 0.28 14.00 2.19
N THR A 162 -0.44 14.19 1.09
CA THR A 162 0.16 14.51 -0.20
C THR A 162 -0.60 15.61 -0.91
N ALA A 163 0.12 16.52 -1.55
CA ALA A 163 -0.45 17.51 -2.45
C ALA A 163 0.35 17.51 -3.77
N LEU A 164 -0.34 17.53 -4.90
CA LEU A 164 0.32 17.76 -6.18
C LEU A 164 0.84 19.21 -6.20
N LEU A 165 2.05 19.39 -6.68
CA LEU A 165 2.62 20.69 -6.94
C LEU A 165 2.44 20.99 -8.42
N ASP A 166 1.83 22.14 -8.73
CA ASP A 166 1.75 22.61 -10.11
C ASP A 166 3.17 22.79 -10.67
N SER A 167 3.38 22.32 -11.90
CA SER A 167 4.64 22.43 -12.64
C SER A 167 4.93 23.87 -13.04
#